data_AF-A0A4Z0LXC8-F1
#
_entry.id   AF-A0A4Z0LXC8-F1
#
_cell.length_a   1.000
_cell.length_b   1.000
_cell.length_c   1.000
_cell.angle_alpha   90.00
_cell.angle_beta   90.00
_cell.angle_gamma   90.00
#
_symmetry.space_group_name_H-M   'P 1'
#
loop_
_entity.id
_entity.type
_entity.pdbx_description
1 polymer ?
#
loop_
_entity_poly.entity_id
_entity_poly.type
_entity_poly.pdbx_seq_one_letter_code
_entity_poly.pdbx_strand_id
1 'polypeptide(L)'
;MQSDSPKRILIRTLPLANANYGGLLQAYALQSVLHDLGYLPSTDTGVLQYSYWTFARIKQEIKNTLVNHTPLGVLNYLPVSKWTLREAMRRESSRKMMEFVDNHISTVMLFRQSGKFVPEVLDGFDGLLAGSDQVWRRAYSDITSYLFDFAAGSKHIKASYAASFGMDDIDEYGPELKNRSAVLAKALDAVSVREAAGVEICSQCWGVEALQHVDPTLLLSRSHYDRLAGSANFRKSGPYLLSYILDDESKPREVEQRLGAALSLPVERLMHNSPKEYREYRGNRGRYARPTVYEWLAAFRDAEFVVTDSFHGTVFAILNNKPFISLGNQFRGISRFDSLLSLLLLRDRLVLEDISRIEEIASSPIDWTQVTSILEQERSRSRKYLLKVFETRGEVA
;
A
#
# COMPACT_ATOMS: atom_id res chain seq x y z
N MET A 1 15.85 34.09 -19.34
CA MET A 1 14.96 33.14 -18.64
C MET A 1 15.74 31.85 -18.48
N GLN A 2 16.40 31.64 -17.33
CA GLN A 2 16.97 30.33 -17.00
C GLN A 2 15.81 29.36 -16.88
N SER A 3 15.74 28.35 -17.74
CA SER A 3 14.85 27.23 -17.51
C SER A 3 15.40 26.49 -16.30
N ASP A 4 14.81 26.69 -15.12
CA ASP A 4 15.12 25.84 -13.97
C ASP A 4 14.84 24.40 -14.38
N SER A 5 15.89 23.58 -14.38
CA SER A 5 15.75 22.15 -14.63
C SER A 5 14.76 21.56 -13.62
N PRO A 6 13.87 20.62 -14.04
CA PRO A 6 12.88 20.05 -13.14
C PRO A 6 13.56 19.36 -11.95
N LYS A 7 13.09 19.67 -10.73
CA LYS A 7 13.65 19.10 -9.49
C LYS A 7 13.48 17.59 -9.46
N ARG A 8 14.53 16.89 -9.04
CA ARG A 8 14.57 15.43 -8.92
C ARG A 8 14.18 15.02 -7.51
N ILE A 9 13.18 14.15 -7.37
CA ILE A 9 12.61 13.78 -6.07
C ILE A 9 12.81 12.29 -5.81
N LEU A 10 13.47 11.95 -4.70
CA LEU A 10 13.63 10.57 -4.26
C LEU A 10 12.49 10.17 -3.34
N ILE A 11 11.73 9.15 -3.73
CA ILE A 11 10.63 8.60 -2.92
C ILE A 11 11.13 7.37 -2.16
N ARG A 12 11.00 7.36 -0.83
CA ARG A 12 11.12 6.12 -0.02
C ARG A 12 9.74 5.61 0.37
N THR A 13 9.45 4.36 0.04
CA THR A 13 8.24 3.65 0.47
C THR A 13 8.57 2.19 0.76
N LEU A 14 7.60 1.43 1.26
CA LEU A 14 7.79 0.00 1.53
C LEU A 14 8.18 -0.76 0.23
N PRO A 15 8.87 -1.92 0.34
CA PRO A 15 9.36 -2.65 -0.82
C PRO A 15 8.29 -2.89 -1.88
N LEU A 16 8.62 -2.50 -3.12
CA LEU A 16 7.77 -2.71 -4.28
C LEU A 16 7.62 -4.21 -4.58
N ALA A 17 6.53 -4.56 -5.27
CA ALA A 17 6.25 -5.92 -5.74
C ALA A 17 6.23 -7.00 -4.64
N ASN A 18 5.94 -6.67 -3.38
CA ASN A 18 5.83 -7.65 -2.30
C ASN A 18 4.44 -8.33 -2.21
N ALA A 19 3.86 -8.69 -3.35
CA ALA A 19 2.50 -9.24 -3.45
C ALA A 19 1.41 -8.37 -2.80
N ASN A 20 1.64 -7.04 -2.76
CA ASN A 20 0.75 -6.00 -2.23
C ASN A 20 0.38 -5.03 -3.37
N TYR A 21 -0.82 -5.17 -3.93
CA TYR A 21 -1.31 -4.29 -5.01
C TYR A 21 -1.45 -2.84 -4.56
N GLY A 22 -1.93 -2.62 -3.33
CA GLY A 22 -2.14 -1.29 -2.78
C GLY A 22 -0.84 -0.50 -2.67
N GLY A 23 0.17 -1.10 -2.03
CA GLY A 23 1.49 -0.49 -1.88
C GLY A 23 2.18 -0.17 -3.22
N LEU A 24 1.95 -1.01 -4.24
CA LEU A 24 2.46 -0.74 -5.59
C LEU A 24 1.70 0.40 -6.29
N LEU A 25 0.37 0.38 -6.22
CA LEU A 25 -0.48 1.38 -6.90
C LEU A 25 -0.36 2.77 -6.28
N GLN A 26 -0.16 2.88 -4.95
CA GLN A 26 0.10 4.17 -4.31
C GLN A 26 1.50 4.71 -4.63
N ALA A 27 2.52 3.85 -4.78
CA ALA A 27 3.84 4.27 -5.26
C ALA A 27 3.76 4.80 -6.70
N TYR A 28 3.08 4.08 -7.58
CA TYR A 28 2.81 4.52 -8.96
C TYR A 28 2.04 5.85 -8.99
N ALA A 29 1.00 6.00 -8.17
CA ALA A 29 0.17 7.19 -8.16
C ALA A 29 0.96 8.42 -7.65
N LEU A 30 1.74 8.28 -6.58
CA LEU A 30 2.58 9.36 -6.08
C LEU A 30 3.61 9.79 -7.13
N GLN A 31 4.25 8.83 -7.79
CA GLN A 31 5.22 9.11 -8.85
C GLN A 31 4.55 9.83 -10.04
N SER A 32 3.38 9.36 -10.47
CA SER A 32 2.62 9.97 -11.56
C SER A 32 2.20 11.41 -11.23
N VAL A 33 1.75 11.67 -10.01
CA VAL A 33 1.35 13.02 -9.58
C VAL A 33 2.55 13.95 -9.52
N LEU A 34 3.69 13.51 -8.97
CA LEU A 34 4.90 14.34 -8.95
C LEU A 34 5.38 14.66 -10.38
N HIS A 35 5.29 13.71 -11.30
CA HIS A 35 5.58 13.94 -12.71
C HIS A 35 4.60 14.95 -13.33
N ASP A 36 3.29 14.84 -13.08
CA ASP A 36 2.28 15.81 -13.54
C ASP A 36 2.52 17.22 -12.98
N LEU A 37 3.11 17.33 -11.80
CA LEU A 37 3.50 18.59 -11.16
C LEU A 37 4.84 19.15 -11.68
N GLY A 38 5.50 18.49 -12.63
CA GLY A 38 6.74 18.96 -13.26
C GLY A 38 8.03 18.51 -12.57
N TYR A 39 7.96 17.56 -11.64
CA TYR A 39 9.16 16.98 -11.00
C TYR A 39 9.67 15.74 -11.75
N LEU A 40 10.90 15.32 -11.45
CA LEU A 40 11.49 14.06 -11.91
C LEU A 40 11.61 13.07 -10.74
N PRO A 41 10.55 12.31 -10.44
CA PRO A 41 10.56 11.39 -9.30
C PRO A 41 11.20 10.03 -9.63
N SER A 42 11.88 9.45 -8.64
CA SER A 42 12.32 8.05 -8.65
C SER A 42 12.05 7.40 -7.30
N THR A 43 11.62 6.13 -7.30
CA THR A 43 11.33 5.38 -6.07
C THR A 43 12.51 4.50 -5.69
N ASP A 44 12.94 4.58 -4.44
CA ASP A 44 13.97 3.68 -3.91
C ASP A 44 13.45 2.25 -3.80
N THR A 45 14.23 1.30 -4.31
CA THR A 45 14.01 -0.14 -4.18
C THR A 45 15.09 -0.84 -3.34
N GLY A 46 16.00 -0.07 -2.76
CA GLY A 46 17.04 -0.57 -1.86
C GLY A 46 16.43 -1.21 -0.60
N VAL A 47 16.90 -2.41 -0.26
CA VAL A 47 16.43 -3.13 0.93
C VAL A 47 17.45 -2.93 2.06
N LEU A 48 17.01 -2.34 3.16
CA LEU A 48 17.74 -2.41 4.42
C LEU A 48 17.65 -3.86 4.93
N GLN A 49 18.80 -4.55 5.04
CA GLN A 49 18.83 -5.87 5.64
C GLN A 49 18.41 -5.76 7.11
N TYR A 50 17.21 -6.24 7.42
CA TYR A 50 16.78 -6.43 8.80
C TYR A 50 17.42 -7.68 9.38
N SER A 51 18.03 -7.55 10.56
CA SER A 51 18.54 -8.68 11.35
C SER A 51 17.48 -9.76 11.60
N TYR A 52 16.21 -9.38 11.82
CA TYR A 52 15.10 -10.32 12.04
C TYR A 52 14.85 -11.26 10.83
N TRP A 53 14.88 -10.72 9.61
CA TRP A 53 14.71 -11.51 8.38
C TRP A 53 15.97 -12.34 8.07
N THR A 54 17.15 -11.86 8.46
CA THR A 54 18.40 -12.62 8.36
C THR A 54 18.39 -13.82 9.29
N PHE A 55 17.96 -13.69 10.56
CA PHE A 55 17.82 -14.82 11.48
C PHE A 55 16.73 -15.83 11.03
N ALA A 56 15.62 -15.35 10.47
CA ALA A 56 14.60 -16.23 9.88
C ALA A 56 15.12 -16.99 8.64
N ARG A 57 15.87 -16.32 7.76
CA ARG A 57 16.53 -16.93 6.58
C ARG A 57 17.62 -17.92 6.98
N ILE A 58 18.47 -17.60 7.96
CA ILE A 58 19.51 -18.51 8.46
C ILE A 58 18.88 -19.78 9.05
N LYS A 59 17.85 -19.65 9.89
CA LYS A 59 17.09 -20.81 10.41
C LYS A 59 16.49 -21.65 9.28
N GLN A 60 16.11 -21.02 8.17
CA GLN A 60 15.52 -21.68 7.02
C GLN A 60 16.56 -22.34 6.09
N GLU A 61 17.73 -21.75 5.89
CA GLU A 61 18.82 -22.39 5.14
C GLU A 61 19.31 -23.64 5.87
N ILE A 62 19.49 -23.57 7.19
CA ILE A 62 19.83 -24.74 8.01
C ILE A 62 18.77 -25.85 7.84
N LYS A 63 17.48 -25.49 7.85
CA LYS A 63 16.37 -26.44 7.69
C LYS A 63 16.25 -26.99 6.26
N ASN A 64 16.52 -26.18 5.24
CA ASN A 64 16.44 -26.57 3.83
C ASN A 64 17.64 -27.42 3.41
N THR A 65 18.83 -27.18 3.95
CA THR A 65 20.01 -28.03 3.71
C THR A 65 19.78 -29.44 4.26
N LEU A 66 19.15 -29.57 5.43
CA LEU A 66 18.73 -30.87 5.99
C LEU A 66 17.69 -31.60 5.11
N VAL A 67 16.81 -30.87 4.41
CA VAL A 67 15.81 -31.41 3.49
C VAL A 67 16.39 -31.73 2.11
N ASN A 68 17.40 -31.00 1.63
CA ASN A 68 18.01 -31.23 0.30
C ASN A 68 19.02 -32.39 0.26
N HIS A 69 19.44 -32.91 1.41
CA HIS A 69 20.23 -34.15 1.52
C HIS A 69 19.37 -35.42 1.64
N THR A 70 18.04 -35.33 1.47
CA THR A 70 17.17 -36.52 1.36
C THR A 70 16.92 -36.89 -0.11
N PRO A 71 16.87 -38.19 -0.47
CA PRO A 71 16.71 -38.63 -1.87
C PRO A 71 15.45 -38.05 -2.53
N LEU A 72 15.54 -37.71 -3.83
CA LEU A 72 14.50 -37.02 -4.63
C LEU A 72 13.08 -37.64 -4.53
N GLY A 73 12.95 -38.93 -4.23
CA GLY A 73 11.67 -39.61 -4.08
C GLY A 73 10.88 -39.25 -2.82
N VAL A 74 11.55 -38.73 -1.76
CA VAL A 74 10.94 -38.41 -0.46
C VAL A 74 10.49 -36.95 -0.37
N LEU A 75 11.10 -36.04 -1.16
CA LEU A 75 10.75 -34.61 -1.17
C LEU A 75 9.29 -34.32 -1.54
N ASN A 76 8.65 -35.19 -2.33
CA ASN A 76 7.23 -35.05 -2.69
C ASN A 76 6.27 -35.38 -1.53
N TYR A 77 6.76 -35.99 -0.45
CA TYR A 77 5.99 -36.41 0.73
C TYR A 77 6.34 -35.64 2.00
N LEU A 78 7.38 -34.81 1.98
CA LEU A 78 7.72 -33.98 3.13
C LEU A 78 6.72 -32.81 3.22
N PRO A 79 6.16 -32.53 4.42
CA PRO A 79 5.32 -31.36 4.63
C PRO A 79 6.17 -30.11 4.45
N VAL A 80 6.17 -29.58 3.23
CA VAL A 80 6.72 -28.27 2.92
C VAL A 80 6.00 -27.29 3.83
N SER A 81 6.75 -26.62 4.71
CA SER A 81 6.16 -25.74 5.72
C SER A 81 5.20 -24.73 5.07
N LYS A 82 4.10 -24.37 5.76
CA LYS A 82 3.17 -23.32 5.28
C LYS A 82 3.91 -22.02 4.90
N TRP A 83 5.03 -21.75 5.56
CA TRP A 83 5.93 -20.64 5.27
C TRP A 83 6.56 -20.72 3.87
N THR A 84 7.09 -21.88 3.49
CA THR A 84 7.68 -22.13 2.16
C THR A 84 6.63 -22.09 1.04
N LEU A 85 5.38 -22.51 1.28
CA LEU A 85 4.27 -22.30 0.34
C LEU A 85 3.99 -20.80 0.14
N ARG A 86 3.77 -20.08 1.25
CA ARG A 86 3.46 -18.64 1.22
C ARG A 86 4.56 -17.86 0.49
N GLU A 87 5.81 -18.20 0.72
CA GLU A 87 6.95 -17.58 0.04
C GLU A 87 6.99 -17.90 -1.46
N ALA A 88 6.70 -19.15 -1.87
CA ALA A 88 6.63 -19.51 -3.29
C ALA A 88 5.51 -18.73 -4.01
N MET A 89 4.31 -18.67 -3.42
CA MET A 89 3.19 -17.89 -3.94
C MET A 89 3.50 -16.39 -3.98
N ARG A 90 4.15 -15.87 -2.94
CA ARG A 90 4.60 -14.48 -2.86
C ARG A 90 5.54 -14.17 -4.01
N ARG A 91 6.59 -14.98 -4.23
CA ARG A 91 7.54 -14.80 -5.34
C ARG A 91 6.89 -14.83 -6.70
N GLU A 92 5.94 -15.73 -6.92
CA GLU A 92 5.23 -15.82 -8.19
C GLU A 92 4.39 -14.56 -8.45
N SER A 93 3.69 -14.07 -7.42
CA SER A 93 2.92 -12.83 -7.47
C SER A 93 3.82 -11.60 -7.64
N SER A 94 4.95 -11.57 -6.91
CA SER A 94 5.97 -10.54 -7.01
C SER A 94 6.54 -10.43 -8.41
N ARG A 95 6.80 -11.55 -9.09
CA ARG A 95 7.29 -11.54 -10.48
C ARG A 95 6.31 -10.84 -11.43
N LYS A 96 5.00 -11.08 -11.30
CA LYS A 96 3.97 -10.38 -12.10
C LYS A 96 3.90 -8.88 -11.76
N MET A 97 4.13 -8.52 -10.51
CA MET A 97 4.17 -7.12 -10.09
C MET A 97 5.43 -6.39 -10.56
N MET A 98 6.58 -7.07 -10.64
CA MET A 98 7.81 -6.48 -11.14
C MET A 98 7.68 -6.03 -12.59
N GLU A 99 6.94 -6.77 -13.43
CA GLU A 99 6.64 -6.31 -14.80
C GLU A 99 5.89 -4.97 -14.81
N PHE A 100 4.99 -4.73 -13.85
CA PHE A 100 4.36 -3.42 -13.72
C PHE A 100 5.34 -2.35 -13.24
N VAL A 101 6.21 -2.67 -12.28
CA VAL A 101 7.26 -1.75 -11.79
C VAL A 101 8.16 -1.32 -12.93
N ASP A 102 8.70 -2.27 -13.69
CA ASP A 102 9.66 -2.03 -14.79
C ASP A 102 9.06 -1.14 -15.89
N ASN A 103 7.75 -1.22 -16.11
CA ASN A 103 7.05 -0.47 -17.16
C ASN A 103 6.54 0.91 -16.70
N HIS A 104 6.25 1.09 -15.41
CA HIS A 104 5.49 2.27 -14.93
C HIS A 104 6.15 3.04 -13.79
N ILE A 105 7.25 2.56 -13.22
CA ILE A 105 7.89 3.17 -12.06
C ILE A 105 9.38 3.35 -12.33
N SER A 106 9.83 4.60 -12.39
CA SER A 106 11.24 4.96 -12.31
C SER A 106 11.79 4.55 -10.94
N THR A 107 12.83 3.72 -10.93
CA THR A 107 13.43 3.17 -9.72
C THR A 107 14.90 3.56 -9.59
N VAL A 108 15.37 3.60 -8.35
CA VAL A 108 16.78 3.79 -8.00
C VAL A 108 17.11 2.92 -6.78
N MET A 109 18.39 2.63 -6.56
CA MET A 109 18.84 1.80 -5.46
C MET A 109 19.71 2.61 -4.51
N LEU A 110 19.11 3.16 -3.45
CA LEU A 110 19.79 3.95 -2.43
C LEU A 110 20.64 3.08 -1.49
N PHE A 111 20.23 1.83 -1.32
CA PHE A 111 20.92 0.83 -0.51
C PHE A 111 21.28 -0.35 -1.40
N ARG A 112 22.56 -0.74 -1.40
CA ARG A 112 23.01 -1.98 -2.06
C ARG A 112 22.29 -3.19 -1.44
N GLN A 113 22.30 -4.31 -2.13
CA GLN A 113 21.76 -5.58 -1.60
C GLN A 113 22.37 -6.01 -0.25
N SER A 114 23.58 -5.52 0.06
CA SER A 114 24.23 -5.69 1.37
C SER A 114 23.62 -4.83 2.49
N GLY A 115 22.63 -3.98 2.20
CA GLY A 115 22.12 -2.96 3.11
C GLY A 115 23.03 -1.73 3.24
N LYS A 116 24.14 -1.67 2.49
CA LYS A 116 25.06 -0.54 2.53
C LYS A 116 24.45 0.68 1.82
N PHE A 117 24.34 1.78 2.53
CA PHE A 117 23.94 3.09 2.00
C PHE A 117 24.93 3.57 0.92
N VAL A 118 24.40 4.18 -0.14
CA VAL A 118 25.17 4.74 -1.27
C VAL A 118 24.92 6.26 -1.31
N PRO A 119 25.74 7.07 -0.59
CA PRO A 119 25.53 8.50 -0.47
C PRO A 119 25.47 9.23 -1.81
N GLU A 120 26.25 8.79 -2.79
CA GLU A 120 26.37 9.41 -4.11
C GLU A 120 25.05 9.38 -4.90
N VAL A 121 24.12 8.48 -4.54
CA VAL A 121 22.78 8.46 -5.11
C VAL A 121 22.00 9.70 -4.68
N LEU A 122 22.17 10.19 -3.44
CA LEU A 122 21.46 11.36 -2.95
C LEU A 122 21.85 12.63 -3.69
N ASP A 123 23.12 12.77 -4.08
CA ASP A 123 23.63 13.95 -4.81
C ASP A 123 22.89 14.20 -6.13
N GLY A 124 22.19 13.20 -6.65
CA GLY A 124 21.35 13.30 -7.84
C GLY A 124 19.93 13.81 -7.60
N PHE A 125 19.54 14.15 -6.37
CA PHE A 125 18.18 14.55 -6.00
C PHE A 125 18.17 15.89 -5.27
N ASP A 126 17.08 16.63 -5.39
CA ASP A 126 16.86 17.91 -4.71
C ASP A 126 16.02 17.74 -3.43
N GLY A 127 15.17 16.70 -3.42
CA GLY A 127 14.24 16.43 -2.34
C GLY A 127 14.03 14.94 -2.08
N LEU A 128 13.74 14.62 -0.81
CA LEU A 128 13.46 13.28 -0.31
C LEU A 128 12.02 13.26 0.23
N LEU A 129 11.24 12.28 -0.19
CA LEU A 129 9.84 12.14 0.16
C LEU A 129 9.52 10.76 0.74
N ALA A 130 9.04 10.71 1.98
CA ALA A 130 8.52 9.48 2.58
C ALA A 130 7.10 9.28 2.04
N GLY A 131 6.87 8.15 1.36
CA GLY A 131 5.59 7.82 0.73
C GLY A 131 4.49 7.41 1.71
N SER A 132 3.28 7.22 1.19
CA SER A 132 2.05 7.13 1.99
C SER A 132 1.76 5.77 2.66
N ASP A 133 2.58 4.74 2.40
CA ASP A 133 2.35 3.44 3.03
C ASP A 133 2.48 3.49 4.55
N GLN A 134 2.29 2.34 5.19
CA GLN A 134 2.62 2.10 6.59
C GLN A 134 4.15 2.13 6.85
N VAL A 135 4.83 3.14 6.31
CA VAL A 135 6.27 3.39 6.41
C VAL A 135 6.70 3.76 7.82
N TRP A 136 5.75 4.20 8.67
CA TRP A 136 5.97 4.46 10.08
C TRP A 136 5.38 3.38 10.99
N ARG A 137 5.09 2.18 10.46
CA ARG A 137 4.71 1.02 11.27
C ARG A 137 5.92 0.14 11.56
N ARG A 138 6.33 0.06 12.83
CA ARG A 138 7.54 -0.65 13.29
C ARG A 138 7.53 -2.13 12.89
N ALA A 139 6.36 -2.75 12.86
CA ALA A 139 6.19 -4.12 12.36
C ALA A 139 6.65 -4.31 10.90
N TYR A 140 6.63 -3.26 10.08
CA TYR A 140 6.87 -3.32 8.63
C TYR A 140 8.13 -2.59 8.17
N SER A 141 8.64 -1.66 8.96
CA SER A 141 9.70 -0.75 8.52
C SER A 141 10.71 -0.36 9.61
N ASP A 142 11.88 0.05 9.14
CA ASP A 142 12.84 0.80 9.93
C ASP A 142 12.47 2.29 9.95
N ILE A 143 11.82 2.72 11.04
CA ILE A 143 11.22 4.06 11.15
C ILE A 143 12.23 5.17 10.87
N THR A 144 13.46 5.06 11.40
CA THR A 144 14.46 6.14 11.29
C THR A 144 14.91 6.35 9.85
N SER A 145 14.96 5.28 9.06
CA SER A 145 15.26 5.36 7.63
C SER A 145 14.16 6.08 6.85
N TYR A 146 12.88 5.87 7.19
CA TYR A 146 11.75 6.61 6.59
C TYR A 146 11.58 8.03 7.18
N LEU A 147 12.39 8.39 8.17
CA LEU A 147 12.61 9.76 8.65
C LEU A 147 13.97 10.32 8.20
N PHE A 148 14.61 9.67 7.23
CA PHE A 148 15.84 10.12 6.57
C PHE A 148 17.05 10.33 7.49
N ASP A 149 17.23 9.44 8.47
CA ASP A 149 18.40 9.47 9.35
C ASP A 149 19.76 9.47 8.62
N PHE A 150 19.86 8.73 7.51
CA PHE A 150 21.04 8.67 6.65
C PHE A 150 21.33 9.99 5.91
N ALA A 151 20.35 10.90 5.84
CA ALA A 151 20.47 12.23 5.25
C ALA A 151 20.42 13.34 6.32
N ALA A 152 20.66 13.00 7.59
CA ALA A 152 20.79 13.96 8.68
C ALA A 152 21.90 14.97 8.37
N GLY A 153 21.58 16.26 8.43
CA GLY A 153 22.51 17.35 8.08
C GLY A 153 22.66 17.66 6.59
N SER A 154 22.00 16.91 5.70
CA SER A 154 22.01 17.24 4.27
C SER A 154 21.14 18.46 3.95
N LYS A 155 21.44 19.12 2.81
CA LYS A 155 20.69 20.29 2.32
C LYS A 155 19.43 19.93 1.52
N HIS A 156 19.10 18.65 1.39
CA HIS A 156 17.89 18.21 0.69
C HIS A 156 16.64 18.68 1.43
N ILE A 157 15.60 18.99 0.67
CA ILE A 157 14.25 19.11 1.24
C ILE A 157 13.81 17.71 1.67
N LYS A 158 13.37 17.53 2.90
CA LYS A 158 12.88 16.25 3.43
C LYS A 158 11.45 16.39 3.87
N ALA A 159 10.55 15.60 3.29
CA ALA A 159 9.15 15.64 3.66
C ALA A 159 8.52 14.25 3.69
N SER A 160 7.30 14.17 4.22
CA SER A 160 6.43 13.03 4.01
C SER A 160 5.19 13.43 3.20
N TYR A 161 4.69 12.51 2.38
CA TYR A 161 3.37 12.61 1.76
C TYR A 161 2.45 11.50 2.28
N ALA A 162 1.42 11.91 3.01
CA ALA A 162 0.38 11.04 3.56
C ALA A 162 0.96 9.76 4.22
N ALA A 163 2.10 9.85 4.90
CA ALA A 163 2.72 8.69 5.55
C ALA A 163 1.78 8.09 6.61
N SER A 164 1.89 6.78 6.83
CA SER A 164 0.96 6.08 7.71
C SER A 164 1.71 5.38 8.84
N PHE A 165 1.21 5.58 10.05
CA PHE A 165 1.56 4.79 11.24
C PHE A 165 0.84 3.45 11.21
N GLY A 166 -0.37 3.42 10.62
CA GLY A 166 -1.11 2.18 10.48
C GLY A 166 -1.75 1.65 11.77
N MET A 167 -1.58 2.40 12.85
CA MET A 167 -2.05 2.20 14.21
C MET A 167 -2.43 3.57 14.78
N ASP A 168 -3.15 3.57 15.90
CA ASP A 168 -3.69 4.80 16.49
C ASP A 168 -2.75 5.35 17.57
N ASP A 169 -1.65 4.65 17.82
CA ASP A 169 -0.57 4.95 18.74
C ASP A 169 0.77 4.46 18.16
N ILE A 170 1.87 4.76 18.87
CA ILE A 170 3.21 4.26 18.58
C ILE A 170 3.79 3.46 19.75
N ASP A 171 2.97 2.70 20.48
CA ASP A 171 3.43 1.93 21.64
C ASP A 171 4.35 0.77 21.27
N GLU A 172 4.32 0.35 20.00
CA GLU A 172 5.35 -0.54 19.44
C GLU A 172 6.75 0.10 19.37
N TYR A 173 6.88 1.43 19.55
CA TYR A 173 8.16 2.11 19.61
C TYR A 173 8.69 2.02 21.05
N GLY A 174 9.81 1.33 21.24
CA GLY A 174 10.56 1.41 22.50
C GLY A 174 11.00 2.86 22.82
N PRO A 175 11.34 3.19 24.08
CA PRO A 175 11.65 4.57 24.50
C PRO A 175 12.72 5.26 23.65
N GLU A 176 13.78 4.53 23.27
CA GLU A 176 14.83 5.03 22.39
C GLU A 176 14.30 5.42 21.01
N LEU A 177 13.46 4.57 20.41
CA LEU A 177 12.87 4.83 19.11
C LEU A 177 11.86 5.98 19.15
N LYS A 178 11.06 6.11 20.23
CA LYS A 178 10.17 7.26 20.43
C LYS A 178 10.97 8.56 20.42
N ASN A 179 12.04 8.63 21.21
CA ASN A 179 12.89 9.82 21.26
C ASN A 179 13.60 10.10 19.92
N ARG A 180 14.18 9.07 19.30
CA ARG A 180 14.92 9.22 18.04
C ARG A 180 14.00 9.63 16.89
N SER A 181 12.82 9.02 16.77
CA SER A 181 11.84 9.38 15.74
C SER A 181 11.33 10.81 15.90
N ALA A 182 11.09 11.28 17.12
CA ALA A 182 10.72 12.68 17.38
C ALA A 182 11.80 13.67 16.90
N VAL A 183 13.08 13.40 17.20
CA VAL A 183 14.20 14.25 16.75
C VAL A 183 14.28 14.29 15.23
N LEU A 184 14.14 13.15 14.57
CA LEU A 184 14.23 13.06 13.11
C LEU A 184 13.01 13.69 12.43
N ALA A 185 11.80 13.50 12.96
CA ALA A 185 10.58 14.11 12.45
C ALA A 185 10.64 15.65 12.50
N LYS A 186 11.19 16.23 13.57
CA LYS A 186 11.44 17.68 13.68
C LYS A 186 12.45 18.22 12.66
N ALA A 187 13.25 17.34 12.06
CA ALA A 187 14.23 17.68 11.04
C ALA A 187 13.68 17.54 9.60
N LEU A 188 12.39 17.22 9.44
CA LEU A 188 11.68 17.28 8.17
C LEU A 188 11.22 18.72 7.91
N ASP A 189 11.31 19.16 6.65
CA ASP A 189 10.83 20.48 6.21
C ASP A 189 9.29 20.52 6.14
N ALA A 190 8.63 19.37 5.95
CA ALA A 190 7.17 19.25 5.98
C ALA A 190 6.72 17.83 6.34
N VAL A 191 5.64 17.73 7.12
CA VAL A 191 5.07 16.45 7.55
C VAL A 191 3.62 16.35 7.10
N SER A 192 3.29 15.26 6.43
CA SER A 192 1.90 14.86 6.21
C SER A 192 1.65 13.39 6.42
N VAL A 193 0.42 13.08 6.80
CA VAL A 193 -0.06 11.77 7.24
C VAL A 193 -1.39 11.41 6.58
N ARG A 194 -1.71 10.12 6.48
CA ARG A 194 -2.95 9.65 5.83
C ARG A 194 -4.16 9.63 6.74
N GLU A 195 -3.96 9.19 7.98
CA GLU A 195 -5.00 9.04 8.99
C GLU A 195 -5.00 10.20 10.00
N ALA A 196 -6.18 10.55 10.51
CA ALA A 196 -6.35 11.61 11.51
C ALA A 196 -5.59 11.32 12.81
N ALA A 197 -5.57 10.04 13.25
CA ALA A 197 -4.76 9.60 14.39
C ALA A 197 -3.26 9.90 14.20
N GLY A 198 -2.77 9.86 12.95
CA GLY A 198 -1.38 10.23 12.65
C GLY A 198 -1.06 11.69 12.92
N VAL A 199 -2.04 12.60 12.79
CA VAL A 199 -1.85 14.03 13.09
C VAL A 199 -1.63 14.19 14.60
N GLU A 200 -2.43 13.50 15.40
CA GLU A 200 -2.29 13.50 16.86
C GLU A 200 -0.97 12.88 17.31
N ILE A 201 -0.54 11.75 16.72
CA ILE A 201 0.77 11.15 17.00
C ILE A 201 1.90 12.14 16.69
N CYS A 202 1.86 12.80 15.53
CA CYS A 202 2.86 13.79 15.16
C CYS A 202 2.93 14.95 16.16
N SER A 203 1.77 15.48 16.57
CA SER A 203 1.70 16.59 17.53
C SER A 203 2.16 16.16 18.94
N GLN A 204 1.59 15.09 19.47
CA GLN A 204 1.76 14.68 20.86
C GLN A 204 3.07 13.93 21.12
N CYS A 205 3.49 13.05 20.20
CA CYS A 205 4.69 12.23 20.38
C CYS A 205 5.93 12.82 19.72
N TRP A 206 5.78 13.49 18.58
CA TRP A 206 6.91 14.08 17.86
C TRP A 206 7.03 15.58 18.04
N GLY A 207 6.01 16.28 18.52
CA GLY A 207 6.03 17.74 18.65
C GLY A 207 6.18 18.43 17.29
N VAL A 208 5.57 17.88 16.24
CA VAL A 208 5.56 18.44 14.88
C VAL A 208 4.14 18.61 14.39
N GLU A 209 3.89 19.70 13.65
CA GLU A 209 2.62 19.89 12.95
C GLU A 209 2.61 19.00 11.69
N ALA A 210 1.56 18.20 11.53
CA ALA A 210 1.36 17.36 10.37
C ALA A 210 0.02 17.67 9.71
N LEU A 211 -0.01 17.70 8.38
CA LEU A 211 -1.24 17.83 7.61
C LEU A 211 -1.78 16.46 7.24
N GLN A 212 -3.05 16.22 7.47
CA GLN A 212 -3.71 15.01 6.94
C GLN A 212 -3.91 15.18 5.43
N HIS A 213 -3.64 14.15 4.63
CA HIS A 213 -3.91 14.12 3.18
C HIS A 213 -4.40 12.75 2.73
N VAL A 214 -5.19 12.71 1.65
CA VAL A 214 -5.65 11.44 1.06
C VAL A 214 -4.49 10.62 0.49
N ASP A 215 -4.70 9.30 0.44
CA ASP A 215 -3.77 8.35 -0.17
C ASP A 215 -3.40 8.77 -1.61
N PRO A 216 -2.15 8.57 -2.09
CA PRO A 216 -1.74 8.92 -3.44
C PRO A 216 -2.64 8.33 -4.53
N THR A 217 -3.22 7.15 -4.31
CA THR A 217 -4.14 6.53 -5.29
C THR A 217 -5.39 7.38 -5.54
N LEU A 218 -5.80 8.16 -4.56
CA LEU A 218 -6.92 9.09 -4.67
C LEU A 218 -6.54 10.39 -5.38
N LEU A 219 -5.25 10.70 -5.59
CA LEU A 219 -4.81 11.90 -6.31
C LEU A 219 -4.95 11.80 -7.83
N LEU A 220 -4.97 10.58 -8.35
CA LEU A 220 -5.25 10.32 -9.75
C LEU A 220 -6.76 10.17 -9.95
N SER A 221 -7.23 10.60 -11.12
CA SER A 221 -8.60 10.35 -11.53
C SER A 221 -8.78 8.88 -11.93
N ARG A 222 -10.02 8.40 -11.88
CA ARG A 222 -10.40 7.06 -12.35
C ARG A 222 -9.83 6.74 -13.74
N SER A 223 -9.81 7.73 -14.64
CA SER A 223 -9.34 7.57 -16.02
C SER A 223 -7.89 7.05 -16.13
N HIS A 224 -7.01 7.36 -15.17
CA HIS A 224 -5.64 6.81 -15.15
C HIS A 224 -5.67 5.30 -14.97
N TYR A 225 -6.49 4.84 -14.03
CA TYR A 225 -6.64 3.42 -13.74
C TYR A 225 -7.42 2.68 -14.81
N ASP A 226 -8.42 3.32 -15.44
CA ASP A 226 -9.16 2.73 -16.56
C ASP A 226 -8.25 2.41 -17.75
N ARG A 227 -7.26 3.28 -18.04
CA ARG A 227 -6.24 3.02 -19.08
C ARG A 227 -5.40 1.80 -18.76
N LEU A 228 -4.91 1.67 -17.52
CA LEU A 228 -4.15 0.50 -17.07
C LEU A 228 -5.00 -0.77 -17.11
N ALA A 229 -6.24 -0.70 -16.60
CA ALA A 229 -7.20 -1.80 -16.63
C ALA A 229 -7.60 -2.19 -18.07
N GLY A 230 -7.41 -1.31 -19.05
CA GLY A 230 -7.60 -1.60 -20.48
C GLY A 230 -6.61 -2.64 -21.00
N SER A 231 -5.43 -2.75 -20.39
CA SER A 231 -4.36 -3.70 -20.75
C SER A 231 -4.50 -5.07 -20.06
N ALA A 232 -5.60 -5.33 -19.37
CA ALA A 232 -5.87 -6.65 -18.79
C ALA A 232 -6.09 -7.69 -19.90
N ASN A 233 -5.44 -8.86 -19.76
CA ASN A 233 -5.54 -9.96 -20.73
C ASN A 233 -6.90 -10.69 -20.71
N PHE A 234 -7.77 -10.34 -19.76
CA PHE A 234 -9.07 -10.95 -19.60
C PHE A 234 -10.07 -9.93 -19.06
N ARG A 235 -11.31 -10.01 -19.55
CA ARG A 235 -12.47 -9.33 -18.96
C ARG A 235 -13.48 -10.40 -18.57
N LYS A 236 -13.98 -10.32 -17.33
CA LYS A 236 -15.11 -11.15 -16.94
C LYS A 236 -16.35 -10.71 -17.71
N SER A 237 -17.14 -11.69 -18.12
CA SER A 237 -18.46 -11.44 -18.73
C SER A 237 -19.54 -11.46 -17.64
N GLY A 238 -20.45 -10.49 -17.71
CA GLY A 238 -21.62 -10.39 -16.84
C GLY A 238 -21.39 -9.64 -15.52
N PRO A 239 -22.48 -9.25 -14.84
CA PRO A 239 -22.41 -8.55 -13.56
C PRO A 239 -21.93 -9.48 -12.44
N TYR A 240 -21.16 -8.97 -11.48
CA TYR A 240 -20.67 -9.74 -10.34
C TYR A 240 -20.42 -8.87 -9.11
N LEU A 241 -20.45 -9.52 -7.94
CA LEU A 241 -19.93 -8.98 -6.69
C LEU A 241 -18.46 -9.35 -6.59
N LEU A 242 -17.58 -8.37 -6.50
CA LEU A 242 -16.16 -8.58 -6.26
C LEU A 242 -15.90 -8.79 -4.77
N SER A 243 -15.31 -9.93 -4.41
CA SER A 243 -14.71 -10.16 -3.10
C SER A 243 -13.19 -10.00 -3.20
N TYR A 244 -12.67 -9.00 -2.48
CA TYR A 244 -11.24 -8.80 -2.28
C TYR A 244 -10.92 -8.83 -0.79
N ILE A 245 -10.79 -10.04 -0.26
CA ILE A 245 -10.50 -10.31 1.15
C ILE A 245 -9.08 -10.85 1.28
N LEU A 246 -8.30 -10.27 2.18
CA LEU A 246 -6.91 -10.61 2.46
C LEU A 246 -6.79 -11.58 3.65
N ASP A 247 -7.71 -11.52 4.60
CA ASP A 247 -7.78 -12.41 5.77
C ASP A 247 -8.61 -13.67 5.49
N ASP A 248 -8.07 -14.85 5.84
CA ASP A 248 -8.74 -16.14 5.64
C ASP A 248 -9.58 -16.49 6.88
N GLU A 249 -10.66 -15.73 7.09
CA GLU A 249 -11.62 -15.93 8.19
C GLU A 249 -13.00 -16.42 7.68
N SER A 250 -13.80 -16.98 8.59
CA SER A 250 -15.15 -17.47 8.27
C SER A 250 -16.14 -16.35 7.97
N LYS A 251 -16.04 -15.23 8.71
CA LYS A 251 -16.97 -14.09 8.64
C LYS A 251 -17.06 -13.46 7.24
N PRO A 252 -15.95 -13.18 6.53
CA PRO A 252 -16.03 -12.71 5.15
C PRO A 252 -16.87 -13.60 4.22
N ARG A 253 -16.84 -14.93 4.39
CA ARG A 253 -17.63 -15.85 3.54
C ARG A 253 -19.13 -15.72 3.77
N GLU A 254 -19.54 -15.53 5.02
CA GLU A 254 -20.95 -15.34 5.35
C GLU A 254 -21.47 -14.04 4.71
N VAL A 255 -20.70 -12.95 4.81
CA VAL A 255 -21.02 -11.67 4.18
C VAL A 255 -21.12 -11.82 2.66
N GLU A 256 -20.16 -12.46 2.01
CA GLU A 256 -20.19 -12.73 0.57
C GLU A 256 -21.44 -13.49 0.14
N GLN A 257 -21.83 -14.55 0.87
CA GLN A 257 -22.99 -15.36 0.55
C GLN A 257 -24.29 -14.57 0.70
N ARG A 258 -24.44 -13.85 1.82
CA ARG A 258 -25.62 -13.03 2.10
C ARG A 258 -25.81 -11.95 1.04
N LEU A 259 -24.74 -11.21 0.72
CA LEU A 259 -24.79 -10.15 -0.28
C LEU A 259 -24.96 -10.67 -1.71
N GLY A 260 -24.28 -11.76 -2.07
CA GLY A 260 -24.47 -12.40 -3.37
C GLY A 260 -25.91 -12.84 -3.60
N ALA A 261 -26.56 -13.40 -2.57
CA ALA A 261 -27.98 -13.75 -2.62
C ALA A 261 -28.89 -12.52 -2.67
N ALA A 262 -28.69 -11.54 -1.77
CA ALA A 262 -29.52 -10.35 -1.68
C ALA A 262 -29.48 -9.49 -2.95
N LEU A 263 -28.31 -9.40 -3.60
CA LEU A 263 -28.10 -8.63 -4.82
C LEU A 263 -28.30 -9.46 -6.10
N SER A 264 -28.53 -10.77 -5.99
CA SER A 264 -28.58 -11.70 -7.13
C SER A 264 -27.33 -11.63 -8.02
N LEU A 265 -26.15 -11.49 -7.40
CA LEU A 265 -24.87 -11.37 -8.09
C LEU A 265 -23.99 -12.60 -7.83
N PRO A 266 -23.36 -13.18 -8.86
CA PRO A 266 -22.32 -14.18 -8.64
C PRO A 266 -21.12 -13.55 -7.93
N VAL A 267 -20.59 -14.23 -6.92
CA VAL A 267 -19.41 -13.78 -6.16
C VAL A 267 -18.14 -14.16 -6.90
N GLU A 268 -17.34 -13.17 -7.28
CA GLU A 268 -16.00 -13.34 -7.82
C GLU A 268 -14.94 -13.05 -6.77
N ARG A 269 -14.14 -14.05 -6.41
CA ARG A 269 -13.08 -13.90 -5.41
C ARG A 269 -11.74 -13.62 -6.09
N LEU A 270 -11.21 -12.43 -5.85
CA LEU A 270 -9.91 -12.02 -6.40
C LEU A 270 -8.74 -12.65 -5.64
N MET A 271 -8.97 -13.02 -4.38
CA MET A 271 -8.03 -13.73 -3.52
C MET A 271 -8.60 -15.10 -3.19
N HIS A 272 -7.83 -16.14 -3.48
CA HIS A 272 -8.20 -17.52 -3.19
C HIS A 272 -7.56 -17.97 -1.86
N ASN A 273 -8.22 -18.92 -1.20
CA ASN A 273 -7.67 -19.58 -0.03
C ASN A 273 -6.27 -20.11 -0.32
N SER A 274 -5.39 -20.01 0.67
CA SER A 274 -4.09 -20.64 0.55
C SER A 274 -4.25 -22.16 0.42
N PRO A 275 -3.48 -22.82 -0.45
CA PRO A 275 -3.49 -24.28 -0.53
C PRO A 275 -3.09 -24.86 0.82
N LYS A 276 -3.68 -26.01 1.18
CA LYS A 276 -3.38 -26.68 2.45
C LYS A 276 -1.97 -27.26 2.44
N GLU A 277 -1.51 -27.69 1.27
CA GLU A 277 -0.22 -28.37 1.05
C GLU A 277 0.46 -27.94 -0.24
N TYR A 278 1.80 -28.03 -0.31
CA TYR A 278 2.56 -27.61 -1.50
C TYR A 278 2.22 -28.44 -2.73
N ARG A 279 1.86 -29.71 -2.55
CA ARG A 279 1.46 -30.60 -3.64
C ARG A 279 0.18 -30.11 -4.33
N GLU A 280 -0.79 -29.61 -3.56
CA GLU A 280 -2.01 -28.98 -4.07
C GLU A 280 -1.68 -27.73 -4.89
N TYR A 281 -0.80 -26.87 -4.35
CA TYR A 281 -0.31 -25.69 -5.08
C TYR A 281 0.37 -26.06 -6.40
N ARG A 282 1.33 -26.99 -6.36
CA ARG A 282 2.12 -27.39 -7.53
C ARG A 282 1.26 -28.04 -8.61
N GLY A 283 0.30 -28.88 -8.21
CA GLY A 283 -0.62 -29.55 -9.12
C GLY A 283 -1.69 -28.62 -9.72
N ASN A 284 -1.92 -27.46 -9.13
CA ASN A 284 -2.98 -26.54 -9.56
C ASN A 284 -2.58 -25.06 -9.42
N ARG A 285 -1.40 -24.70 -9.96
CA ARG A 285 -0.85 -23.33 -9.85
C ARG A 285 -1.81 -22.27 -10.39
N GLY A 286 -2.53 -22.59 -11.46
CA GLY A 286 -3.53 -21.70 -12.05
C GLY A 286 -4.64 -21.29 -11.08
N ARG A 287 -5.12 -22.21 -10.24
CA ARG A 287 -6.16 -21.93 -9.23
C ARG A 287 -5.72 -20.94 -8.15
N TYR A 288 -4.44 -20.93 -7.80
CA TYR A 288 -3.89 -20.05 -6.76
C TYR A 288 -3.11 -18.87 -7.36
N ALA A 289 -3.14 -18.71 -8.69
CA ALA A 289 -2.49 -17.61 -9.36
C ALA A 289 -3.18 -16.31 -8.97
N ARG A 290 -2.40 -15.37 -8.43
CA ARG A 290 -2.90 -14.02 -8.19
C ARG A 290 -2.99 -13.25 -9.51
N PRO A 291 -3.94 -12.31 -9.64
CA PRO A 291 -4.07 -11.47 -10.83
C PRO A 291 -2.81 -10.61 -11.05
N THR A 292 -2.58 -10.18 -12.28
CA THR A 292 -1.68 -9.05 -12.58
C THR A 292 -2.26 -7.75 -12.01
N VAL A 293 -1.47 -6.67 -11.98
CA VAL A 293 -1.97 -5.36 -11.55
C VAL A 293 -3.10 -4.88 -12.46
N TYR A 294 -2.99 -5.12 -13.77
CA TYR A 294 -4.02 -4.74 -14.75
C TYR A 294 -5.32 -5.50 -14.53
N GLU A 295 -5.26 -6.81 -14.30
CA GLU A 295 -6.42 -7.64 -13.98
C GLU A 295 -7.05 -7.25 -12.65
N TRP A 296 -6.24 -6.91 -11.64
CA TRP A 296 -6.71 -6.42 -10.35
C TRP A 296 -7.51 -5.12 -10.53
N LEU A 297 -6.98 -4.14 -11.28
CA LEU A 297 -7.68 -2.88 -11.57
C LEU A 297 -8.98 -3.11 -12.36
N ALA A 298 -8.94 -3.98 -13.38
CA ALA A 298 -10.12 -4.33 -14.17
C ALA A 298 -11.22 -4.96 -13.31
N ALA A 299 -10.85 -5.81 -12.34
CA ALA A 299 -11.81 -6.44 -11.44
C ALA A 299 -12.63 -5.41 -10.64
N PHE A 300 -12.02 -4.32 -10.17
CA PHE A 300 -12.76 -3.24 -9.48
C PHE A 300 -13.58 -2.38 -10.45
N ARG A 301 -13.04 -2.08 -11.64
CA ARG A 301 -13.74 -1.28 -12.67
C ARG A 301 -15.04 -1.95 -13.13
N ASP A 302 -14.99 -3.27 -13.32
CA ASP A 302 -16.06 -4.03 -13.96
C ASP A 302 -17.06 -4.64 -12.95
N ALA A 303 -16.80 -4.55 -11.64
CA ALA A 303 -17.71 -5.06 -10.61
C ALA A 303 -19.00 -4.25 -10.48
N GLU A 304 -20.10 -4.87 -10.05
CA GLU A 304 -21.34 -4.18 -9.68
C GLU A 304 -21.38 -3.80 -8.19
N PHE A 305 -20.72 -4.61 -7.36
CA PHE A 305 -20.59 -4.38 -5.93
C PHE A 305 -19.24 -4.89 -5.44
N VAL A 306 -18.67 -4.27 -4.40
CA VAL A 306 -17.39 -4.68 -3.81
C VAL A 306 -17.52 -5.02 -2.33
N VAL A 307 -16.97 -6.16 -1.91
CA VAL A 307 -16.76 -6.51 -0.51
C VAL A 307 -15.27 -6.68 -0.28
N THR A 308 -14.72 -5.98 0.71
CA THR A 308 -13.26 -5.99 0.93
C THR A 308 -12.88 -5.73 2.39
N ASP A 309 -11.77 -6.32 2.84
CA ASP A 309 -11.11 -6.01 4.12
C ASP A 309 -9.84 -5.15 3.91
N SER A 310 -9.64 -4.68 2.67
CA SER A 310 -8.45 -3.97 2.25
C SER A 310 -8.72 -2.48 2.17
N PHE A 311 -7.83 -1.68 2.77
CA PHE A 311 -7.89 -0.22 2.64
C PHE A 311 -7.87 0.19 1.16
N HIS A 312 -6.95 -0.38 0.38
CA HIS A 312 -6.87 -0.07 -1.04
C HIS A 312 -8.03 -0.69 -1.84
N GLY A 313 -8.59 -1.83 -1.39
CA GLY A 313 -9.85 -2.32 -1.97
C GLY A 313 -10.98 -1.30 -1.82
N THR A 314 -11.08 -0.68 -0.64
CA THR A 314 -12.05 0.39 -0.33
C THR A 314 -11.82 1.61 -1.22
N VAL A 315 -10.56 2.06 -1.31
CA VAL A 315 -10.18 3.18 -2.19
C VAL A 315 -10.56 2.92 -3.64
N PHE A 316 -10.29 1.72 -4.16
CA PHE A 316 -10.60 1.40 -5.55
C PHE A 316 -12.09 1.17 -5.81
N ALA A 317 -12.89 0.79 -4.80
CA ALA A 317 -14.35 0.82 -4.90
C ALA A 317 -14.86 2.27 -5.03
N ILE A 318 -14.35 3.18 -4.19
CA ILE A 318 -14.68 4.62 -4.23
C ILE A 318 -14.28 5.23 -5.58
N LEU A 319 -13.04 5.01 -6.04
CA LEU A 319 -12.55 5.55 -7.32
C LEU A 319 -13.40 5.12 -8.53
N ASN A 320 -14.01 3.93 -8.48
CA ASN A 320 -14.83 3.38 -9.54
C ASN A 320 -16.33 3.66 -9.35
N ASN A 321 -16.71 4.43 -8.31
CA ASN A 321 -18.10 4.68 -7.93
C ASN A 321 -18.91 3.38 -7.78
N LYS A 322 -18.33 2.37 -7.14
CA LYS A 322 -18.98 1.08 -6.92
C LYS A 322 -19.58 1.04 -5.52
N PRO A 323 -20.85 0.62 -5.34
CA PRO A 323 -21.37 0.34 -4.01
C PRO A 323 -20.52 -0.75 -3.35
N PHE A 324 -20.27 -0.59 -2.06
CA PHE A 324 -19.30 -1.44 -1.37
C PHE A 324 -19.56 -1.59 0.12
N ILE A 325 -18.93 -2.62 0.69
CA ILE A 325 -18.79 -2.84 2.12
C ILE A 325 -17.31 -3.10 2.43
N SER A 326 -16.80 -2.36 3.40
CA SER A 326 -15.48 -2.56 3.98
C SER A 326 -15.61 -3.32 5.30
N LEU A 327 -14.98 -4.50 5.38
CA LEU A 327 -14.91 -5.29 6.60
C LEU A 327 -13.70 -4.83 7.42
N GLY A 328 -13.95 -4.22 8.57
CA GLY A 328 -12.88 -3.72 9.43
C GLY A 328 -12.20 -4.83 10.20
N ASN A 329 -10.86 -4.80 10.21
CA ASN A 329 -10.03 -5.67 11.05
C ASN A 329 -9.26 -4.80 12.05
N GLN A 330 -9.56 -4.94 13.35
CA GLN A 330 -8.93 -4.18 14.44
C GLN A 330 -7.39 -4.31 14.44
N PHE A 331 -6.85 -5.49 14.13
CA PHE A 331 -5.41 -5.75 14.12
C PHE A 331 -4.67 -5.13 12.93
N ARG A 332 -5.39 -4.71 11.89
CA ARG A 332 -4.82 -4.19 10.64
C ARG A 332 -4.97 -2.67 10.50
N GLY A 333 -5.46 -2.00 11.55
CA GLY A 333 -5.55 -0.54 11.65
C GLY A 333 -6.83 0.00 11.01
N ILE A 334 -7.86 0.16 11.83
CA ILE A 334 -9.19 0.68 11.45
C ILE A 334 -9.16 2.18 11.18
N SER A 335 -8.34 2.95 11.89
CA SER A 335 -8.28 4.42 11.77
C SER A 335 -8.10 4.92 10.34
N ARG A 336 -7.40 4.18 9.49
CA ARG A 336 -7.22 4.52 8.08
C ARG A 336 -8.52 4.46 7.30
N PHE A 337 -9.32 3.43 7.54
CA PHE A 337 -10.66 3.30 6.95
C PHE A 337 -11.59 4.35 7.54
N ASP A 338 -11.59 4.49 8.87
CA ASP A 338 -12.43 5.45 9.58
C ASP A 338 -12.17 6.88 9.08
N SER A 339 -10.90 7.30 9.01
CA SER A 339 -10.50 8.62 8.52
C SER A 339 -11.00 8.88 7.10
N LEU A 340 -10.78 7.94 6.17
CA LEU A 340 -11.17 8.10 4.78
C LEU A 340 -12.70 8.12 4.61
N LEU A 341 -13.39 7.17 5.25
CA LEU A 341 -14.82 7.02 5.09
C LEU A 341 -15.60 8.11 5.82
N SER A 342 -15.12 8.58 6.98
CA SER A 342 -15.68 9.75 7.66
C SER A 342 -15.50 11.01 6.81
N LEU A 343 -14.32 11.22 6.22
CA LEU A 343 -14.05 12.35 5.31
C LEU A 343 -15.01 12.37 4.11
N LEU A 344 -15.30 11.21 3.54
CA LEU A 344 -16.15 11.07 2.35
C LEU A 344 -17.63 10.82 2.65
N LEU A 345 -18.05 10.87 3.93
CA LEU A 345 -19.43 10.60 4.36
C LEU A 345 -19.93 9.19 4.01
N LEU A 346 -19.03 8.21 4.07
CA LEU A 346 -19.24 6.78 3.76
C LEU A 346 -19.00 5.87 4.97
N ARG A 347 -19.07 6.42 6.19
CA ARG A 347 -18.70 5.69 7.41
C ARG A 347 -19.60 4.48 7.69
N ASP A 348 -20.84 4.52 7.20
CA ASP A 348 -21.83 3.44 7.21
C ASP A 348 -21.38 2.21 6.41
N ARG A 349 -20.43 2.36 5.48
CA ARG A 349 -19.88 1.27 4.67
C ARG A 349 -18.82 0.44 5.39
N LEU A 350 -18.33 0.90 6.56
CA LEU A 350 -17.36 0.16 7.37
C LEU A 350 -18.06 -0.66 8.46
N VAL A 351 -18.01 -1.98 8.28
CA VAL A 351 -18.64 -2.96 9.15
C VAL A 351 -17.57 -3.68 9.97
N LEU A 352 -17.65 -3.58 11.29
CA LEU A 352 -16.65 -4.15 12.21
C LEU A 352 -17.05 -5.54 12.66
N GLU A 353 -18.08 -5.65 13.49
CA GLU A 353 -18.50 -6.90 14.14
C GLU A 353 -19.91 -7.31 13.73
N ASP A 354 -20.88 -6.42 13.87
CA ASP A 354 -22.28 -6.70 13.56
C ASP A 354 -22.56 -6.70 12.04
N ILE A 355 -23.02 -7.84 11.53
CA ILE A 355 -23.43 -8.02 10.13
C ILE A 355 -24.96 -8.15 9.98
N SER A 356 -25.73 -7.88 11.04
CA SER A 356 -27.20 -8.00 11.02
C SER A 356 -27.85 -7.12 9.95
N ARG A 357 -27.32 -5.91 9.73
CA ARG A 357 -27.84 -4.91 8.78
C ARG A 357 -27.10 -4.88 7.43
N ILE A 358 -26.36 -5.93 7.09
CA ILE A 358 -25.43 -5.88 5.95
C ILE A 358 -26.15 -5.70 4.60
N GLU A 359 -27.32 -6.32 4.42
CA GLU A 359 -28.15 -6.17 3.22
C GLU A 359 -28.79 -4.79 3.14
N GLU A 360 -29.21 -4.23 4.29
CA GLU A 360 -29.76 -2.87 4.37
C GLU A 360 -28.71 -1.85 3.94
N ILE A 361 -27.49 -1.94 4.50
CA ILE A 361 -26.36 -1.09 4.10
C ILE A 361 -26.06 -1.26 2.62
N ALA A 362 -26.01 -2.49 2.11
CA ALA A 362 -25.74 -2.76 0.70
C ALA A 362 -26.80 -2.18 -0.25
N SER A 363 -28.07 -2.13 0.19
CA SER A 363 -29.17 -1.55 -0.58
C SER A 363 -29.25 -0.02 -0.51
N SER A 364 -28.62 0.58 0.51
CA SER A 364 -28.61 2.04 0.68
C SER A 364 -27.79 2.71 -0.43
N PRO A 365 -28.34 3.68 -1.17
CA PRO A 365 -27.61 4.37 -2.23
C PRO A 365 -26.47 5.22 -1.68
N ILE A 366 -25.44 5.45 -2.51
CA ILE A 366 -24.34 6.37 -2.21
C ILE A 366 -24.55 7.64 -3.05
N ASP A 367 -24.49 8.81 -2.43
CA ASP A 367 -24.43 10.08 -3.15
C ASP A 367 -23.02 10.31 -3.73
N TRP A 368 -22.79 9.74 -4.90
CA TRP A 368 -21.52 9.88 -5.60
C TRP A 368 -21.20 11.31 -6.02
N THR A 369 -22.21 12.18 -6.15
CA THR A 369 -21.98 13.59 -6.48
C THR A 369 -21.29 14.28 -5.30
N GLN A 370 -21.80 14.06 -4.10
CA GLN A 370 -21.20 14.58 -2.87
C GLN A 370 -19.81 13.99 -2.62
N VAL A 371 -19.66 12.67 -2.72
CA VAL A 371 -18.36 11.97 -2.55
C VAL A 371 -17.33 12.51 -3.53
N THR A 372 -17.68 12.63 -4.81
CA THR A 372 -16.77 13.14 -5.86
C THR A 372 -16.38 14.59 -5.59
N SER A 373 -17.33 15.43 -5.18
CA SER A 373 -17.04 16.84 -4.84
C SER A 373 -16.03 16.97 -3.70
N ILE A 374 -16.21 16.22 -2.60
CA ILE A 374 -15.26 16.23 -1.48
C ILE A 374 -13.89 15.71 -1.95
N LEU A 375 -13.88 14.61 -2.71
CA LEU A 375 -12.65 14.02 -3.20
C LEU A 375 -11.86 14.98 -4.11
N GLU A 376 -12.51 15.75 -4.99
CA GLU A 376 -11.83 16.75 -5.83
C GLU A 376 -11.22 17.90 -5.01
N GLN A 377 -11.89 18.34 -3.94
CA GLN A 377 -11.33 19.33 -3.01
C GLN A 377 -10.07 18.79 -2.33
N GLU A 378 -10.12 17.55 -1.87
CA GLU A 378 -9.00 16.87 -1.23
C GLU A 378 -7.84 16.61 -2.20
N ARG A 379 -8.13 16.23 -3.46
CA ARG A 379 -7.14 16.15 -4.55
C ARG A 379 -6.40 17.48 -4.74
N SER A 380 -7.16 18.58 -4.81
CA SER A 380 -6.58 19.92 -4.97
C SER A 380 -5.71 20.32 -3.77
N ARG A 381 -6.21 20.09 -2.55
CA ARG A 381 -5.49 20.36 -1.30
C ARG A 381 -4.16 19.59 -1.22
N SER A 382 -4.18 18.31 -1.56
CA SER A 382 -2.99 17.45 -1.57
C SER A 382 -1.98 17.80 -2.67
N ARG A 383 -2.44 18.12 -3.89
CA ARG A 383 -1.56 18.57 -4.97
C ARG A 383 -0.88 19.89 -4.61
N LYS A 384 -1.61 20.83 -3.98
CA LYS A 384 -1.06 22.10 -3.49
C LYS A 384 0.01 21.88 -2.41
N TYR A 385 -0.18 20.91 -1.51
CA TYR A 385 0.84 20.53 -0.54
C TYR A 385 2.12 20.05 -1.24
N LEU A 386 2.01 19.10 -2.19
CA LEU A 386 3.17 18.57 -2.92
C LEU A 386 3.94 19.65 -3.69
N LEU A 387 3.25 20.60 -4.31
CA LEU A 387 3.88 21.75 -4.96
C LEU A 387 4.65 22.61 -3.95
N LYS A 388 3.98 23.02 -2.86
CA LYS A 388 4.57 23.90 -1.85
C LYS A 388 5.80 23.28 -1.20
N VAL A 389 5.80 21.98 -0.90
CA VAL A 389 6.93 21.28 -0.24
C VAL A 389 8.24 21.53 -1.00
N PHE A 390 8.22 21.45 -2.33
CA PHE A 390 9.44 21.54 -3.14
C PHE A 390 9.66 22.91 -3.78
N GLU A 391 8.80 23.90 -3.57
CA GLU A 391 9.02 25.29 -4.01
C GLU A 391 10.01 26.05 -3.09
N THR A 392 10.03 25.73 -1.79
CA THR A 392 10.52 26.62 -0.71
C THR A 392 12.04 26.78 -0.51
N ARG A 393 12.89 26.63 -1.53
CA ARG A 393 14.34 26.95 -1.38
C ARG A 393 14.92 27.86 -2.47
N GLY A 394 14.08 28.73 -3.05
CA GLY A 394 14.59 29.95 -3.66
C GLY A 394 14.81 31.00 -2.58
N GLU A 395 16.04 31.48 -2.43
CA GLU A 395 16.39 32.72 -1.73
C GLU A 395 16.35 32.71 -0.19
N VAL A 396 17.36 32.11 0.44
CA VAL A 396 18.09 32.82 1.51
C VAL A 396 19.58 32.54 1.26
N ALA A 397 20.22 33.48 0.57
CA ALA A 397 21.67 33.55 0.41
C ALA A 397 22.31 34.18 1.66
#